data_AF-A0A2A2QWH4-F1
#
_entry.id   AF-A0A2A2QWH4-F1
#
_cell.length_a   1.000
_cell.length_b   1.000
_cell.length_c   1.000
_cell.angle_alpha   90.00
_cell.angle_beta   90.00
_cell.angle_gamma   90.00
#
_symmetry.space_group_name_H-M   'P 1'
#
loop_
_entity.id
_entity.type
_entity.pdbx_description
1 polymer ?
#
loop_
_entity_poly.entity_id
_entity_poly.type
_entity_poly.pdbx_seq_one_letter_code
_entity_poly.pdbx_strand_id
1 'polypeptide(L)'
;MKTFALTMVALICTLRGDPQVPVLEPVESAPKAIEGLEFSILTQAKWTSASLPGGADLVVQLRVVNRGANPVCFPTLDTFSVILTGPDGKPVQLAGNRDGTIITPVIVLSPGKGFSYPLSVKLRFSSRTKAMELEFSDRTGGMSVTPVEPGDHSLMVKLRPAPQDFVANGVYPAPLWSGKGTSEPVGFKVDAPAP
;
A
#
# COMPACT_ATOMS: atom_id res chain seq x y z
N MET A 1 -29.77 -0.57 -69.65
CA MET A 1 -29.89 -0.42 -68.18
C MET A 1 -30.04 -1.80 -67.56
N LYS A 2 -29.01 -2.33 -66.90
CA LYS A 2 -29.08 -3.51 -66.04
C LYS A 2 -28.22 -3.27 -64.80
N THR A 3 -28.82 -3.59 -63.66
CA THR A 3 -28.51 -3.17 -62.30
C THR A 3 -27.30 -3.91 -61.71
N PHE A 4 -26.53 -3.20 -60.89
CA PHE A 4 -25.46 -3.71 -60.03
C PHE A 4 -26.01 -4.63 -58.92
N ALA A 5 -25.25 -5.66 -58.55
CA ALA A 5 -25.31 -6.26 -57.22
C ALA A 5 -23.87 -6.48 -56.74
N LEU A 6 -23.41 -5.61 -55.85
CA LEU A 6 -22.14 -5.73 -55.15
C LEU A 6 -22.43 -6.43 -53.83
N THR A 7 -22.07 -7.71 -53.72
CA THR A 7 -22.22 -8.47 -52.47
C THR A 7 -21.13 -8.05 -51.50
N MET A 8 -21.50 -7.31 -50.46
CA MET A 8 -20.63 -6.94 -49.36
C MET A 8 -20.55 -8.12 -48.37
N VAL A 9 -19.40 -8.78 -48.29
CA VAL A 9 -19.13 -9.80 -47.28
C VAL A 9 -18.74 -9.08 -45.99
N ALA A 10 -19.66 -9.02 -45.02
CA ALA A 10 -19.35 -8.57 -43.67
C ALA A 10 -18.59 -9.67 -42.93
N LEU A 11 -17.29 -9.44 -42.71
CA LEU A 11 -16.47 -10.27 -41.82
C LEU A 11 -16.89 -9.98 -40.38
N ILE A 12 -17.66 -10.89 -39.78
CA ILE A 12 -18.00 -10.84 -38.35
C ILE A 12 -16.75 -11.29 -37.59
N CYS A 13 -15.95 -10.34 -37.11
CA CYS A 13 -14.94 -10.60 -36.08
C CYS A 13 -15.68 -10.92 -34.78
N THR A 14 -15.87 -12.20 -34.47
CA THR A 14 -16.20 -12.66 -33.11
C THR A 14 -15.02 -12.33 -32.21
N LEU A 15 -15.10 -11.23 -31.47
CA LEU A 15 -14.22 -10.92 -30.35
C LEU A 15 -14.39 -12.03 -29.31
N ARG A 16 -13.40 -12.93 -29.22
CA ARG A 16 -13.20 -13.74 -28.00
C ARG A 16 -12.92 -12.74 -26.88
N GLY A 17 -13.79 -12.69 -25.87
CA GLY A 17 -13.57 -11.88 -24.69
C GLY A 17 -12.35 -12.42 -23.94
N ASP A 18 -11.21 -11.77 -24.14
CA ASP A 18 -10.06 -11.97 -23.25
C ASP A 18 -10.51 -11.64 -21.81
N PRO A 19 -10.08 -12.41 -20.80
CA PRO A 19 -10.32 -12.03 -19.42
C PRO A 19 -9.69 -10.65 -19.19
N GLN A 20 -10.55 -9.65 -18.99
CA GLN A 20 -10.13 -8.29 -18.68
C GLN A 20 -9.33 -8.35 -17.38
N VAL A 21 -8.04 -8.01 -17.46
CA VAL A 21 -7.25 -7.73 -16.25
C VAL A 21 -7.96 -6.61 -15.50
N PRO A 22 -8.33 -6.79 -14.22
CA PRO A 22 -9.06 -5.77 -13.49
C PRO A 22 -8.23 -4.47 -13.47
N VAL A 23 -8.84 -3.39 -13.94
CA VAL A 23 -8.23 -2.05 -13.88
C VAL A 23 -8.35 -1.56 -12.44
N LEU A 24 -7.20 -1.34 -11.80
CA LEU A 24 -7.13 -0.75 -10.47
C LEU A 24 -7.06 0.77 -10.59
N GLU A 25 -7.99 1.48 -9.95
CA GLU A 25 -7.94 2.94 -9.82
C GLU A 25 -7.03 3.31 -8.64
N PRO A 26 -5.88 3.97 -8.86
CA PRO A 26 -5.00 4.38 -7.76
C PRO A 26 -5.54 5.66 -7.09
N VAL A 27 -5.38 5.73 -5.78
CA VAL A 27 -5.61 6.90 -4.94
C VAL A 27 -4.37 7.17 -4.10
N GLU A 28 -4.05 8.44 -3.90
CA GLU A 28 -2.89 8.89 -3.12
C GLU A 28 -3.33 9.92 -2.07
N SER A 29 -2.76 9.86 -0.86
CA SER A 29 -2.97 10.91 0.14
C SER A 29 -2.38 12.23 -0.35
N ALA A 30 -2.84 13.35 0.22
CA ALA A 30 -2.10 14.60 0.07
C ALA A 30 -0.65 14.43 0.58
N PRO A 31 0.35 15.03 -0.09
CA PRO A 31 1.73 14.98 0.37
C PRO A 31 1.91 15.78 1.65
N LYS A 32 2.71 15.26 2.58
CA LYS A 32 3.03 15.93 3.85
C LYS A 32 4.53 16.02 4.09
N ALA A 33 5.02 17.23 4.27
CA ALA A 33 6.43 17.48 4.62
C ALA A 33 6.68 17.24 6.12
N ILE A 34 7.70 16.45 6.43
CA ILE A 34 8.18 16.13 7.78
C ILE A 34 9.71 16.05 7.71
N GLU A 35 10.39 17.01 8.36
CA GLU A 35 11.87 17.06 8.44
C GLU A 35 12.58 16.86 7.09
N GLY A 36 12.25 17.71 6.10
CA GLY A 36 12.88 17.72 4.78
C GLY A 36 12.47 16.55 3.86
N LEU A 37 11.70 15.58 4.34
CA LEU A 37 11.09 14.55 3.52
C LEU A 37 9.59 14.82 3.35
N GLU A 38 9.06 14.49 2.17
CA GLU A 38 7.64 14.53 1.86
C GLU A 38 7.10 13.11 1.78
N PHE A 39 5.98 12.86 2.45
CA PHE A 39 5.38 11.54 2.58
C PHE A 39 3.97 11.54 2.01
N SER A 40 3.65 10.50 1.25
CA SER A 40 2.29 10.19 0.81
C SER A 40 2.09 8.67 0.80
N ILE A 41 0.83 8.25 0.84
CA ILE A 41 0.45 6.83 0.76
C ILE A 41 -0.34 6.65 -0.52
N LEU A 42 0.09 5.69 -1.33
CA LEU A 42 -0.61 5.26 -2.52
C LEU A 42 -1.29 3.91 -2.25
N THR A 43 -2.55 3.80 -2.63
CA THR A 43 -3.27 2.53 -2.67
C THR A 43 -4.25 2.49 -3.85
N GLN A 44 -4.97 1.39 -4.00
CA GLN A 44 -6.10 1.28 -4.91
C GLN A 44 -7.40 1.76 -4.21
N ALA A 45 -8.27 2.47 -4.95
CA ALA A 45 -9.51 3.06 -4.43
C ALA A 45 -10.46 2.01 -3.84
N LYS A 46 -10.37 0.77 -4.34
CA LYS A 46 -11.26 -0.34 -3.99
C LYS A 46 -10.49 -1.60 -3.65
N TRP A 47 -10.74 -2.14 -2.47
CA TRP A 47 -10.15 -3.36 -1.95
C TRP A 47 -11.20 -4.47 -2.00
N THR A 48 -10.93 -5.49 -2.80
CA THR A 48 -11.81 -6.66 -3.01
C THR A 48 -11.06 -7.91 -2.57
N SER A 49 -11.71 -8.83 -1.83
CA SER A 49 -11.15 -10.18 -1.72
C SER A 49 -11.26 -10.87 -3.08
N ALA A 50 -10.18 -11.55 -3.48
CA ALA A 50 -10.27 -12.46 -4.60
C ALA A 50 -11.14 -13.66 -4.21
N SER A 51 -11.88 -14.22 -5.17
CA SER A 51 -12.61 -15.49 -5.02
C SER A 51 -11.68 -16.70 -4.88
N LEU A 52 -10.36 -16.49 -5.02
CA LEU A 52 -9.36 -17.55 -5.04
C LEU A 52 -8.83 -17.87 -3.62
N PRO A 53 -8.50 -19.14 -3.35
CA PRO A 53 -7.85 -19.53 -2.11
C PRO A 53 -6.47 -18.84 -2.01
N GLY A 54 -6.36 -17.84 -1.12
CA GLY A 54 -5.14 -17.06 -0.91
C GLY A 54 -5.36 -15.56 -0.69
N GLY A 55 -6.55 -15.04 -1.02
CA GLY A 55 -6.86 -13.61 -0.93
C GLY A 55 -6.37 -12.80 -2.13
N ALA A 56 -6.65 -11.51 -2.13
CA ALA A 56 -6.15 -10.55 -3.11
C ALA A 56 -4.95 -9.78 -2.56
N ASP A 57 -3.88 -9.68 -3.35
CA ASP A 57 -2.81 -8.72 -3.09
C ASP A 57 -3.34 -7.30 -3.30
N LEU A 58 -3.06 -6.43 -2.34
CA LEU A 58 -3.43 -5.02 -2.38
C LEU A 58 -2.20 -4.18 -2.66
N VAL A 59 -2.35 -3.21 -3.53
CA VAL A 59 -1.32 -2.18 -3.75
C VAL A 59 -1.37 -1.22 -2.57
N VAL A 60 -0.36 -1.24 -1.73
CA VAL A 60 -0.14 -0.22 -0.69
C VAL A 60 1.33 0.16 -0.69
N GLN A 61 1.62 1.45 -0.89
CA GLN A 61 2.99 1.96 -0.96
C GLN A 61 3.15 3.22 -0.12
N LEU A 62 4.21 3.29 0.67
CA LEU A 62 4.68 4.52 1.28
C LEU A 62 5.61 5.22 0.30
N ARG A 63 5.21 6.37 -0.21
CA ARG A 63 6.05 7.22 -1.06
C ARG A 63 6.78 8.23 -0.18
N VAL A 64 8.09 8.33 -0.38
CA VAL A 64 8.98 9.25 0.32
C VAL A 64 9.77 10.04 -0.71
N VAL A 65 9.78 11.36 -0.61
CA VAL A 65 10.54 12.25 -1.50
C VAL A 65 11.41 13.17 -0.67
N ASN A 66 12.70 13.25 -0.99
CA ASN A 66 13.57 14.23 -0.36
C ASN A 66 13.35 15.62 -0.97
N ARG A 67 12.80 16.53 -0.16
CA ARG A 67 12.59 17.94 -0.50
C ARG A 67 13.65 18.86 0.13
N GLY A 68 14.55 18.31 0.93
CA GLY A 68 15.67 19.02 1.52
C GLY A 68 16.80 19.28 0.51
N ALA A 69 17.76 20.10 0.93
CA ALA A 69 18.91 20.49 0.11
C ALA A 69 20.03 19.44 0.08
N ASN A 70 20.06 18.51 1.03
CA ASN A 70 21.13 17.52 1.20
C ASN A 70 20.60 16.10 1.00
N PRO A 71 21.44 15.15 0.53
CA PRO A 71 21.12 13.74 0.57
C PRO A 71 20.78 13.29 1.99
N VAL A 72 19.88 12.33 2.14
CA VAL A 72 19.48 11.78 3.43
C VAL A 72 19.28 10.28 3.35
N CYS A 73 19.68 9.59 4.41
CA CYS A 73 19.48 8.18 4.63
C CYS A 73 18.13 7.95 5.31
N PHE A 74 17.17 7.34 4.63
CA PHE A 74 15.88 6.96 5.18
C PHE A 74 15.90 5.50 5.66
N PRO A 75 15.84 5.25 6.98
CA PRO A 75 15.73 3.90 7.52
C PRO A 75 14.33 3.34 7.28
N THR A 76 14.21 2.03 7.05
CA THR A 76 12.91 1.38 6.79
C THR A 76 12.50 0.47 7.94
N LEU A 77 13.45 -0.07 8.70
CA LEU A 77 13.17 -0.81 9.91
C LEU A 77 12.68 0.14 11.00
N ASP A 78 11.51 -0.16 11.58
CA ASP A 78 10.98 0.53 12.74
C ASP A 78 10.85 2.05 12.61
N THR A 79 10.83 2.55 11.37
CA THR A 79 10.74 3.99 11.09
C THR A 79 9.29 4.41 10.86
N PHE A 80 8.41 3.44 10.58
CA PHE A 80 7.00 3.71 10.37
C PHE A 80 6.09 2.60 10.91
N SER A 81 4.82 2.92 11.05
CA SER A 81 3.74 1.99 11.36
C SER A 81 2.45 2.45 10.69
N VAL A 82 1.65 1.52 10.17
CA VAL A 82 0.36 1.85 9.56
C VAL A 82 -0.71 2.06 10.63
N ILE A 83 -1.55 3.05 10.39
CA ILE A 83 -2.81 3.28 11.11
C ILE A 83 -3.92 3.08 10.10
N LEU A 84 -4.74 2.05 10.33
CA LEU A 84 -5.96 1.80 9.58
C LEU A 84 -7.14 2.36 10.37
N THR A 85 -8.04 3.09 9.72
CA THR A 85 -9.29 3.56 10.32
C THR A 85 -10.47 2.94 9.60
N GLY A 86 -11.42 2.40 10.36
CA GLY A 86 -12.61 1.73 9.86
C GLY A 86 -13.74 2.68 9.48
N PRO A 87 -14.89 2.14 9.01
CA PRO A 87 -16.05 2.93 8.58
C PRO A 87 -16.71 3.74 9.69
N ASP A 88 -16.52 3.32 10.93
CA ASP A 88 -16.99 4.03 12.12
C ASP A 88 -16.06 5.18 12.54
N GLY A 89 -14.99 5.43 11.77
CA GLY A 89 -13.99 6.45 12.06
C GLY A 89 -13.00 6.07 13.16
N LYS A 90 -13.03 4.84 13.68
CA LYS A 90 -12.12 4.39 14.75
C LYS A 90 -10.90 3.66 14.20
N PRO A 91 -9.75 3.69 14.92
CA PRO A 91 -8.60 2.89 14.54
C PRO A 91 -8.92 1.39 14.60
N VAL A 92 -8.58 0.70 13.52
CA VAL A 92 -8.56 -0.77 13.46
C VAL A 92 -7.20 -1.22 13.97
N GLN A 93 -7.21 -2.02 15.04
CA GLN A 93 -5.98 -2.57 15.59
C GLN A 93 -5.41 -3.63 14.66
N LEU A 94 -4.19 -3.42 14.17
CA LEU A 94 -3.43 -4.48 13.48
C LEU A 94 -2.94 -5.47 14.55
N ALA A 95 -3.56 -6.65 14.63
CA ALA A 95 -3.20 -7.68 15.60
C ALA A 95 -1.98 -8.47 15.12
N GLY A 96 -1.02 -8.76 15.99
CA GLY A 96 0.14 -9.60 15.68
C GLY A 96 1.34 -9.30 16.57
N ASN A 97 2.26 -10.26 16.64
CA ASN A 97 3.56 -10.11 17.28
C ASN A 97 4.65 -10.22 16.20
N ARG A 98 5.84 -9.67 16.49
CA ARG A 98 6.99 -9.83 15.61
C ARG A 98 7.70 -11.13 15.94
N ASP A 99 7.54 -12.12 15.07
CA ASP A 99 8.36 -13.32 15.09
C ASP A 99 9.57 -13.11 14.19
N GLY A 100 10.68 -12.69 14.82
CA GLY A 100 11.89 -12.29 14.12
C GLY A 100 11.80 -10.87 13.54
N THR A 101 12.92 -10.16 13.60
CA THR A 101 13.09 -8.84 12.98
C THR A 101 14.30 -8.91 12.07
N ILE A 102 14.13 -8.47 10.82
CA ILE A 102 15.18 -8.40 9.82
C ILE A 102 15.59 -6.94 9.70
N ILE A 103 16.89 -6.67 9.85
CA ILE A 103 17.46 -5.37 9.54
C ILE A 103 17.31 -5.13 8.04
N THR A 104 16.57 -4.08 7.68
CA THR A 104 16.33 -3.72 6.29
C THR A 104 17.36 -2.70 5.81
N PRO A 105 17.70 -2.70 4.51
CA PRO A 105 18.56 -1.67 3.94
C PRO A 105 18.00 -0.26 4.13
N VAL A 106 18.92 0.68 4.30
CA VAL A 106 18.63 2.11 4.29
C VAL A 106 18.50 2.60 2.85
N ILE A 107 17.55 3.49 2.62
CA ILE A 107 17.35 4.12 1.31
C ILE A 107 18.07 5.47 1.32
N VAL A 108 19.04 5.65 0.43
CA VAL A 108 19.68 6.96 0.23
C VAL A 108 18.85 7.78 -0.76
N LEU A 109 18.32 8.91 -0.30
CA LEU A 109 17.53 9.84 -1.11
C LEU A 109 18.33 11.11 -1.37
N SER A 110 18.78 11.32 -2.61
CA SER A 110 19.34 12.61 -3.03
C SER A 110 18.24 13.69 -3.08
N PRO A 111 18.60 14.99 -3.03
CA PRO A 111 17.64 16.09 -3.17
C PRO A 111 16.75 15.92 -4.42
N GLY A 112 15.44 16.09 -4.25
CA GLY A 112 14.43 15.93 -5.28
C GLY A 112 14.15 14.49 -5.71
N LYS A 113 14.85 13.49 -5.16
CA LYS A 113 14.60 12.07 -5.45
C LYS A 113 13.63 11.48 -4.45
N GLY A 114 12.86 10.50 -4.94
CA GLY A 114 11.92 9.77 -4.11
C GLY A 114 12.01 8.27 -4.33
N PHE A 115 11.40 7.55 -3.41
CA PHE A 115 11.29 6.10 -3.40
C PHE A 115 9.89 5.70 -2.96
N SER A 116 9.33 4.67 -3.59
CA SER A 116 8.09 4.04 -3.16
C SER A 116 8.41 2.73 -2.48
N TYR A 117 8.14 2.67 -1.17
CA TYR A 117 8.33 1.48 -0.36
C TYR A 117 7.04 0.65 -0.35
N PRO A 118 7.02 -0.53 -1.01
CA PRO A 118 5.84 -1.37 -1.05
C PRO A 118 5.62 -2.08 0.28
N LEU A 119 4.40 -2.03 0.79
CA LEU A 119 3.93 -2.81 1.93
C LEU A 119 3.32 -4.12 1.41
N SER A 120 3.46 -5.20 2.18
CA SER A 120 2.83 -6.48 1.83
C SER A 120 1.47 -6.52 2.49
N VAL A 121 0.42 -6.35 1.69
CA VAL A 121 -0.96 -6.29 2.19
C VAL A 121 -1.83 -7.24 1.38
N LYS A 122 -2.56 -8.12 2.07
CA LYS A 122 -3.51 -9.05 1.46
C LYS A 122 -4.86 -8.94 2.12
N LEU A 123 -5.91 -9.03 1.32
CA LEU A 123 -7.28 -9.08 1.79
C LEU A 123 -7.90 -10.43 1.43
N ARG A 124 -8.35 -11.17 2.43
CA ARG A 124 -8.97 -12.49 2.23
C ARG A 124 -10.29 -12.61 2.98
N PHE A 125 -11.17 -13.47 2.50
CA PHE A 125 -12.30 -13.91 3.31
C PHE A 125 -11.91 -15.18 4.08
N SER A 126 -12.09 -15.17 5.39
CA SER A 126 -11.81 -16.31 6.26
C SER A 126 -13.08 -17.10 6.53
N SER A 127 -13.16 -18.31 5.99
CA SER A 127 -14.30 -19.21 6.19
C SER A 127 -14.46 -19.64 7.65
N ARG A 128 -13.39 -19.56 8.45
CA ARG A 128 -13.35 -19.89 9.87
C ARG A 128 -13.97 -18.79 10.73
N THR A 129 -13.55 -17.55 10.54
CA THR A 129 -14.03 -16.39 11.33
C THR A 129 -15.28 -15.75 10.72
N LYS A 130 -15.65 -16.15 9.49
CA LYS A 130 -16.75 -15.56 8.70
C LYS A 130 -16.59 -14.05 8.49
N ALA A 131 -15.34 -13.60 8.41
CA ALA A 131 -14.99 -12.20 8.26
C ALA A 131 -13.96 -12.00 7.14
N MET A 132 -13.91 -10.77 6.63
CA MET A 132 -12.80 -10.31 5.82
C MET A 132 -11.61 -10.06 6.76
N GLU A 133 -10.44 -10.57 6.41
CA GLU A 133 -9.21 -10.43 7.18
C GLU A 133 -8.16 -9.72 6.30
N LEU A 134 -7.56 -8.68 6.88
CA LEU A 134 -6.41 -8.00 6.33
C LEU A 134 -5.14 -8.64 6.91
N GLU A 135 -4.31 -9.21 6.04
CA GLU A 135 -2.95 -9.59 6.38
C GLU A 135 -2.00 -8.46 6.01
N PHE A 136 -1.20 -8.01 6.96
CA PHE A 136 -0.31 -6.87 6.80
C PHE A 136 1.12 -7.23 7.24
N SER A 137 2.11 -6.86 6.44
CA SER A 137 3.52 -6.91 6.83
C SER A 137 4.28 -5.70 6.24
N ASP A 138 5.08 -5.05 7.07
CA ASP A 138 5.96 -3.94 6.68
C ASP A 138 7.29 -4.40 6.05
N ARG A 139 7.43 -5.72 5.84
CA ARG A 139 8.61 -6.42 5.29
C ARG A 139 9.85 -6.39 6.20
N THR A 140 9.69 -6.02 7.46
CA THR A 140 10.77 -6.01 8.46
C THR A 140 10.70 -7.21 9.42
N GLY A 141 9.66 -8.03 9.31
CA GLY A 141 9.44 -9.20 10.17
C GLY A 141 8.04 -9.19 10.79
N GLY A 142 7.49 -10.38 11.03
CA GLY A 142 6.11 -10.55 11.50
C GLY A 142 5.04 -10.25 10.43
N MET A 143 3.84 -10.74 10.73
CA MET A 143 2.63 -10.49 9.95
C MET A 143 1.50 -10.23 10.93
N SER A 144 0.74 -9.19 10.67
CA SER A 144 -0.49 -8.91 11.39
C SER A 144 -1.68 -9.44 10.61
N VAL A 145 -2.66 -10.02 11.30
CA VAL A 145 -3.94 -10.45 10.70
C VAL A 145 -5.04 -9.83 11.52
N THR A 146 -5.86 -8.98 10.91
CA THR A 146 -6.96 -8.32 11.62
C THR A 146 -8.25 -8.39 10.81
N PRO A 147 -9.42 -8.59 11.44
CA PRO A 147 -10.70 -8.43 10.78
C PRO A 147 -10.87 -7.00 10.25
N VAL A 148 -11.48 -6.88 9.07
CA VAL A 148 -11.88 -5.60 8.49
C VAL A 148 -13.33 -5.70 8.03
N GLU A 149 -14.09 -4.63 8.25
CA GLU A 149 -15.49 -4.56 7.82
C GLU A 149 -15.57 -4.02 6.39
N PRO A 150 -16.64 -4.29 5.65
CA PRO A 150 -16.92 -3.57 4.41
C PRO A 150 -17.24 -2.10 4.69
N GLY A 151 -16.86 -1.20 3.77
CA GLY A 151 -17.18 0.22 3.86
C GLY A 151 -16.00 1.14 3.56
N ASP A 152 -16.19 2.42 3.85
CA ASP A 152 -15.16 3.44 3.62
C ASP A 152 -14.12 3.39 4.74
N HIS A 153 -12.85 3.37 4.37
CA HIS A 153 -11.72 3.27 5.27
C HIS A 153 -10.72 4.38 4.96
N SER A 154 -9.77 4.59 5.88
CA SER A 154 -8.59 5.40 5.57
C SER A 154 -7.30 4.81 6.13
N LEU A 155 -6.19 5.09 5.46
CA LEU A 155 -4.86 4.66 5.84
C LEU A 155 -3.97 5.87 6.10
N MET A 156 -3.24 5.83 7.21
CA MET A 156 -2.19 6.78 7.55
C MET A 156 -0.91 6.03 7.92
N VAL A 157 0.22 6.71 7.87
CA VAL A 157 1.50 6.18 8.32
C VAL A 157 2.04 7.10 9.40
N LYS A 158 2.23 6.52 10.58
CA LYS A 158 2.94 7.17 11.69
C LYS A 158 4.42 6.94 11.50
N LEU A 159 5.19 8.03 11.49
CA LEU A 159 6.62 8.06 11.28
C LEU A 159 7.34 8.37 12.59
N ARG A 160 8.49 7.73 12.78
CA ARG A 160 9.36 7.87 13.94
C ARG A 160 10.83 7.76 13.50
N PRO A 161 11.78 8.32 14.26
CA PRO A 161 13.20 8.12 14.00
C PRO A 161 13.56 6.62 14.07
N ALA A 162 14.67 6.25 13.43
CA ALA A 162 15.24 4.92 13.63
C ALA A 162 15.51 4.63 15.12
N PRO A 163 15.50 3.36 15.52
CA PRO A 163 15.94 2.94 16.85
C PRO A 163 17.34 3.49 17.19
N GLN A 164 17.46 4.08 18.38
CA GLN A 164 18.65 4.82 18.81
C GLN A 164 19.91 3.95 18.88
N ASP A 165 19.74 2.68 19.19
CA ASP A 165 20.79 1.65 19.23
C ASP A 165 21.40 1.39 17.85
N PHE A 166 20.62 1.37 16.77
CA PHE A 166 21.18 1.24 15.41
C PHE A 166 22.01 2.46 15.01
N VAL A 167 21.61 3.64 15.46
CA VAL A 167 22.36 4.88 15.24
C VAL A 167 23.66 4.87 16.05
N ALA A 168 23.58 4.55 17.36
CA ALA A 168 24.72 4.55 18.26
C ALA A 168 25.79 3.51 17.88
N ASN A 169 25.36 2.36 17.36
CA ASN A 169 26.26 1.29 16.93
C ASN A 169 26.77 1.42 15.48
N GLY A 170 26.45 2.52 14.79
CA GLY A 170 26.91 2.77 13.42
C GLY A 170 26.35 1.81 12.37
N VAL A 171 25.23 1.14 12.67
CA VAL A 171 24.56 0.21 11.73
C VAL A 171 24.01 0.95 10.52
N TYR A 172 23.52 2.18 10.73
CA TYR A 172 23.02 3.02 9.66
C TYR A 172 23.97 4.18 9.32
N PRO A 173 24.19 4.46 8.02
CA PRO A 173 25.05 5.55 7.59
C PRO A 173 24.38 6.91 7.81
N ALA A 174 25.20 7.93 8.10
CA ALA A 174 24.79 9.33 8.14
C ALA A 174 24.71 9.96 6.73
N PRO A 175 23.94 11.06 6.53
CA PRO A 175 23.04 11.69 7.50
C PRO A 175 21.70 10.96 7.57
N LEU A 176 21.36 10.41 8.74
CA LEU A 176 20.13 9.65 8.95
C LEU A 176 18.94 10.58 9.15
N TRP A 177 17.81 10.24 8.54
CA TRP A 177 16.56 10.94 8.79
C TRP A 177 16.06 10.70 10.21
N SER A 178 15.65 11.76 10.89
CA SER A 178 15.29 11.75 12.32
C SER A 178 13.91 12.37 12.60
N GLY A 179 13.07 12.51 11.58
CA GLY A 179 11.76 13.13 11.75
C GLY A 179 10.75 12.24 12.49
N LYS A 180 9.67 12.89 12.94
CA LYS A 180 8.54 12.26 13.61
C LYS A 180 7.26 12.94 13.18
N GLY A 181 6.24 12.16 12.85
CA GLY A 181 4.96 12.73 12.42
C GLY A 181 3.96 11.67 11.99
N THR A 182 2.90 12.10 11.32
CA THR A 182 1.91 11.21 10.74
C THR A 182 1.48 11.80 9.40
N SER A 183 1.47 10.98 8.36
CA SER A 183 1.05 11.39 7.01
C SER A 183 -0.39 11.89 6.99
N GLU A 184 -0.80 12.50 5.87
CA GLU A 184 -2.22 12.68 5.61
C GLU A 184 -2.90 11.32 5.34
N PRO A 185 -4.21 11.20 5.60
CA PRO A 185 -4.95 9.99 5.30
C PRO A 185 -5.18 9.83 3.79
N VAL A 186 -5.19 8.59 3.31
CA VAL A 186 -5.76 8.21 2.02
C VAL A 186 -7.04 7.40 2.25
N GLY A 187 -8.13 7.82 1.62
CA GLY A 187 -9.40 7.12 1.68
C GLY A 187 -9.50 6.01 0.63
N PHE A 188 -10.13 4.90 0.97
CA PHE A 188 -10.42 3.79 0.05
C PHE A 188 -11.65 3.01 0.55
N LYS A 189 -12.20 2.15 -0.30
CA LYS A 189 -13.37 1.33 0.02
C LYS A 189 -13.02 -0.14 0.11
N VAL A 190 -13.46 -0.82 1.16
CA VAL A 190 -13.43 -2.28 1.28
C VAL A 190 -14.79 -2.82 0.85
N ASP A 191 -14.77 -3.74 -0.12
CA ASP A 191 -16.00 -4.38 -0.59
C ASP A 191 -16.47 -5.49 0.36
N ALA A 192 -17.78 -5.73 0.33
CA ALA A 192 -18.35 -6.92 0.91
C ALA A 192 -17.74 -8.17 0.23
N PRO A 193 -17.57 -9.28 0.98
CA PRO A 193 -17.15 -10.54 0.37
C PRO A 193 -18.09 -10.90 -0.77
N ALA A 194 -17.53 -11.37 -1.88
CA ALA A 194 -18.31 -11.94 -2.96
C ALA A 194 -19.14 -13.12 -2.42
N PRO A 195 -20.41 -13.27 -2.81
CA PRO A 195 -21.29 -14.36 -2.37
C PRO A 195 -20.78 -15.74 -2.80
#